data_AF-A0A848W4D7-F1
#
_entry.id   AF-A0A848W4D7-F1
#
_cell.length_a   1.000
_cell.length_b   1.000
_cell.length_c   1.000
_cell.angle_alpha   90.00
_cell.angle_beta   90.00
_cell.angle_gamma   90.00
#
_symmetry.space_group_name_H-M   'P 1'
#
loop_
_entity.id
_entity.type
_entity.pdbx_description
1 polymer ?
#
loop_
_entity_poly.entity_id
_entity_poly.type
_entity_poly.pdbx_seq_one_letter_code
_entity_poly.pdbx_strand_id
1 'polypeptide(L)' 'DVLHDEGVALAEAMAAAGTAVEHVDWPGMIHGFFSFAPHLDEGKAAQRLAGERLRAAFV' A
#
# COMPACT_ATOMS: atom_id res chain seq x y z
N ASP A 1 7.17 4.31 -8.81
CA ASP A 1 7.63 5.21 -7.74
C ASP A 1 9.15 5.08 -7.63
N VAL A 2 9.90 6.16 -7.37
CA VAL A 2 11.35 6.06 -7.11
C VAL A 2 11.67 5.37 -5.79
N LEU A 3 10.68 5.25 -4.90
CA LEU A 3 10.77 4.58 -3.60
C LEU A 3 10.25 3.12 -3.63
N HIS A 4 10.00 2.56 -4.82
CA HIS A 4 9.36 1.24 -4.95
C HIS A 4 10.22 0.14 -4.33
N ASP A 5 11.50 0.07 -4.69
CA ASP A 5 12.39 -1.00 -4.25
C ASP A 5 12.64 -0.95 -2.74
N GLU A 6 12.77 0.25 -2.14
CA GLU A 6 12.88 0.39 -0.70
C GLU A 6 11.60 -0.02 0.04
N GLY A 7 10.43 0.22 -0.56
CA GLY A 7 9.14 -0.25 -0.04
C GLY A 7 9.03 -1.77 -0.02
N VAL A 8 9.46 -2.44 -1.11
CA VAL A 8 9.54 -3.91 -1.20
C VAL A 8 10.49 -4.46 -0.15
N ALA A 9 11.70 -3.91 -0.06
CA ALA A 9 12.71 -4.35 0.90
C ALA A 9 12.25 -4.20 2.37
N LEU A 10 11.51 -3.13 2.69
CA LEU A 10 10.95 -2.95 4.04
C LEU A 10 9.91 -4.03 4.36
N ALA A 11 9.01 -4.35 3.43
CA ALA A 11 8.00 -5.38 3.63
C ALA A 11 8.64 -6.77 3.84
N GLU A 12 9.66 -7.10 3.06
CA GLU A 12 10.45 -8.34 3.22
C GLU A 12 11.13 -8.39 4.59
N ALA A 13 11.75 -7.28 5.02
CA ALA A 13 12.39 -7.19 6.33
C ALA A 13 11.38 -7.33 7.49
N MET A 14 10.20 -6.72 7.38
CA MET A 14 9.12 -6.87 8.36
C MET A 14 8.66 -8.34 8.47
N ALA A 15 8.45 -9.00 7.33
CA ALA A 15 8.07 -10.40 7.29
C ALA A 15 9.15 -11.32 7.89
N ALA A 16 10.42 -11.08 7.56
CA ALA A 16 11.56 -11.82 8.12
C ALA A 16 11.69 -11.64 9.64
N ALA A 17 11.30 -10.48 10.17
CA ALA A 17 11.23 -10.21 11.60
C ALA A 17 9.98 -10.79 12.30
N GLY A 18 9.10 -11.49 11.58
CA GLY A 18 7.87 -12.06 12.12
C GLY A 18 6.74 -11.05 12.31
N THR A 19 6.86 -9.85 11.73
CA THR A 19 5.77 -8.85 11.76
C THR A 19 4.73 -9.20 10.70
N ALA A 20 3.45 -9.21 11.09
CA ALA A 20 2.36 -9.33 10.12
C ALA A 20 2.37 -8.11 9.18
N VAL A 21 2.54 -8.35 7.88
CA VAL A 21 2.68 -7.30 6.86
C VAL A 21 2.00 -7.74 5.57
N GLU A 22 1.31 -6.80 4.92
CA GLU A 22 0.75 -6.94 3.57
C GLU A 22 1.36 -5.83 2.71
N HIS A 23 2.02 -6.22 1.62
CA HIS A 23 2.55 -5.29 0.62
C HIS A 23 1.77 -5.48 -0.68
N VAL A 24 1.25 -4.39 -1.23
CA VAL A 24 0.49 -4.38 -2.48
C VAL A 24 1.10 -3.38 -3.43
N ASP A 25 1.66 -3.88 -4.53
CA ASP A 25 2.15 -3.03 -5.61
C ASP A 25 1.00 -2.59 -6.52
N TRP A 26 1.07 -1.35 -7.01
CA TRP A 26 0.12 -0.78 -7.96
C TRP A 26 0.84 -0.43 -9.27
N PRO A 27 0.96 -1.39 -10.20
CA PRO A 27 1.72 -1.19 -11.43
C PRO A 27 1.26 0.03 -12.22
N GLY A 28 2.22 0.84 -12.68
CA GLY A 28 1.95 2.06 -13.45
C GLY A 28 1.60 3.29 -12.61
N MET A 29 1.47 3.17 -11.29
CA MET A 29 1.22 4.32 -10.41
C MET A 29 2.49 5.06 -10.01
N ILE A 30 2.35 6.38 -9.89
CA ILE A 30 3.39 7.29 -9.43
C ILE A 30 3.31 7.50 -7.91
N HIS A 31 4.37 8.07 -7.34
CA HIS A 31 4.33 8.53 -5.96
C HIS A 31 3.15 9.50 -5.75
N GLY A 32 2.42 9.31 -4.64
CA GLY A 32 1.31 10.17 -4.26
C GLY A 32 -0.03 9.88 -4.95
N PHE A 33 -0.14 8.89 -5.84
CA PHE A 33 -1.40 8.54 -6.53
C PHE A 33 -2.60 8.30 -5.58
N PHE A 34 -2.33 7.90 -4.33
CA PHE A 34 -3.31 7.73 -3.28
C PHE A 34 -4.17 8.99 -3.02
N SER A 35 -3.59 10.18 -3.17
CA SER A 35 -4.29 11.47 -3.02
C SER A 35 -5.10 11.88 -4.25
N PHE A 36 -4.91 11.19 -5.37
CA PHE A 36 -5.60 11.46 -6.63
C PHE A 36 -6.87 10.62 -6.79
N ALA A 37 -7.40 10.02 -5.71
CA ALA A 37 -8.64 9.25 -5.74
C ALA A 37 -9.82 9.95 -6.45
N PRO A 38 -10.01 11.28 -6.42
CA PRO A 38 -11.06 11.91 -7.23
C PRO A 38 -10.89 11.76 -8.74
N HIS A 39 -9.66 11.50 -9.21
CA HIS A 39 -9.26 11.50 -10.63
C HIS A 39 -8.72 10.15 -11.13
N LEU A 40 -8.26 9.27 -10.23
CA LEU A 40 -7.69 7.95 -10.54
C LEU A 40 -8.45 6.86 -9.80
N ASP A 41 -8.92 5.85 -10.53
CA ASP A 41 -9.68 4.74 -9.94
C ASP A 41 -8.80 3.86 -9.05
N GLU A 42 -7.53 3.71 -9.39
CA GLU A 42 -6.50 3.06 -8.57
C GLU A 42 -6.32 3.78 -7.23
N GLY A 43 -6.38 5.12 -7.22
CA GLY A 43 -6.36 5.90 -5.99
C GLY A 43 -7.56 5.58 -5.09
N LYS A 44 -8.77 5.47 -5.66
CA LYS A 44 -9.97 5.06 -4.90
C LYS A 44 -9.85 3.63 -4.39
N ALA A 45 -9.31 2.73 -5.21
CA ALA A 45 -9.14 1.32 -4.86
C ALA A 45 -8.13 1.14 -3.73
N ALA A 46 -7.00 1.85 -3.78
CA ALA A 46 -6.00 1.84 -2.72
C ALA A 46 -6.56 2.41 -1.40
N GLN A 47 -7.34 3.49 -1.44
CA GLN A 47 -8.00 4.04 -0.25
C GLN A 47 -8.99 3.05 0.37
N ARG A 48 -9.80 2.37 -0.45
CA ARG A 48 -10.74 1.34 0.03
C ARG A 48 -10.00 0.19 0.71
N LEU A 49 -8.98 -0.36 0.06
CA LEU A 49 -8.17 -1.44 0.62
C LEU A 49 -7.56 -1.05 1.97
N ALA A 50 -6.91 0.12 2.04
CA ALA A 50 -6.31 0.61 3.28
C ALA A 50 -7.36 0.75 4.40
N GLY A 51 -8.54 1.28 4.09
CA GLY A 51 -9.64 1.41 5.05
C GLY A 51 -10.20 0.07 5.54
N GLU A 52 -10.30 -0.93 4.66
CA GLU A 52 -10.71 -2.29 5.00
C GLU A 52 -9.69 -2.97 5.92
N ARG A 53 -8.39 -2.85 5.64
CA ARG A 53 -7.33 -3.39 6.49
C ARG A 53 -7.24 -2.69 7.83
N LEU A 54 -7.38 -1.37 7.84
CA LEU A 54 -7.43 -0.60 9.08
C LEU A 54 -8.60 -1.07 9.94
N ARG A 55 -9.79 -1.25 9.36
CA ARG A 55 -10.93 -1.80 10.08
C ARG A 55 -10.59 -3.17 10.65
N ALA A 56 -10.16 -4.12 9.82
CA ALA A 56 -9.86 -5.48 10.25
C ALA A 56 -8.77 -5.59 11.35
N ALA A 57 -7.90 -4.59 11.49
CA ALA A 57 -6.87 -4.56 12.53
C ALA A 57 -7.38 -4.10 13.90
N PHE A 58 -8.51 -3.40 13.97
CA PHE A 58 -9.03 -2.74 15.18
C PHE A 58 -10.44 -3.18 15.60
N VAL A 59 -11.08 -4.07 14.85
CA VAL A 59 -12.27 -4.83 15.29
C VAL A 59 -11.92 -6.30 15.45
#